data_AF-E1X0S0-F1
#
_entry.id   AF-E1X0S0-F1
#
_cell.length_a   1.000
_cell.length_b   1.000
_cell.length_c   1.000
_cell.angle_alpha   90.00
_cell.angle_beta   90.00
_cell.angle_gamma   90.00
#
_symmetry.space_group_name_H-M   'P 1'
#
loop_
_entity.id
_entity.type
_entity.pdbx_description
1 polymer ?
#
loop_
_entity_poly.entity_id
_entity_poly.type
_entity_poly.pdbx_seq_one_letter_code
_entity_poly.pdbx_strand_id
1 'polypeptide(L)'
;MNKLIIILSLLIAPVFVQASDNLVIIQSISNSKKTFVIRKGRDFGISKGQISLFSTTDISFTARATEVTRFYSLWTLLDKEATVPFNPEEVVTYTSSLERIWSEVALTKLREVEQKQEESYLRNIVGNYISLRASWGVSLSQSTSEVAAESLDSRTTLHFEATYSKRMNRHLEIGGGVRFDSDTAKGTNPDRSIPSTRNFLIADITYHFNQLRDSRSHIYAGLGAGIGKSSTEVADSTKTGSATLLPYFRLGYETSPEKSSYSFIAELQIENIVAKETFTTGDEQSTGIVNSKFAIGVRF
;
A
#
# COMPACT_ATOMS: atom_id res chain seq x y z
N MET A 1 -19.78 -62.04 5.49
CA MET A 1 -19.71 -61.36 4.19
C MET A 1 -18.60 -60.31 4.25
N ASN A 2 -17.51 -60.61 3.54
CA ASN A 2 -16.37 -59.82 3.02
C ASN A 2 -16.21 -58.37 3.55
N LYS A 3 -15.11 -58.00 4.23
CA LYS A 3 -13.71 -57.80 3.78
C LYS A 3 -13.53 -56.64 2.78
N LEU A 4 -12.49 -55.82 3.05
CA LEU A 4 -11.86 -54.76 2.22
C LEU A 4 -12.61 -53.40 2.23
N ILE A 5 -12.04 -52.24 2.60
CA ILE A 5 -10.67 -51.72 2.49
C ILE A 5 -10.34 -50.80 3.68
N ILE A 6 -9.30 -51.18 4.42
CA ILE A 6 -8.41 -50.30 5.18
C ILE A 6 -7.47 -49.66 4.16
N ILE A 7 -7.07 -48.40 4.39
CA ILE A 7 -5.96 -47.63 3.78
C ILE A 7 -6.50 -46.31 3.21
N LEU A 8 -6.51 -45.24 4.03
CA LEU A 8 -5.90 -43.95 3.66
C LEU A 8 -5.79 -43.02 4.88
N SER A 9 -5.37 -43.55 6.03
CA SER A 9 -4.99 -42.77 7.22
C SER A 9 -3.59 -43.15 7.65
N LEU A 10 -2.62 -43.00 6.74
CA LEU A 10 -1.20 -43.05 7.07
C LEU A 10 -0.44 -42.30 5.97
N LEU A 11 0.40 -41.37 6.42
CA LEU A 11 1.54 -40.80 5.68
C LEU A 11 1.23 -39.66 4.70
N ILE A 12 0.60 -38.60 5.19
CA ILE A 12 1.11 -37.25 4.85
C ILE A 12 1.93 -36.80 6.05
N ALA A 13 3.07 -37.47 6.25
CA ALA A 13 4.18 -36.77 6.86
C ALA A 13 4.51 -35.64 5.88
N PRO A 14 4.63 -34.37 6.31
CA PRO A 14 5.43 -33.46 5.54
C PRO A 14 6.79 -34.14 5.46
N VAL A 15 7.15 -34.61 4.27
CA VAL A 15 8.56 -34.80 3.95
C VAL A 15 9.10 -33.38 4.07
N PHE A 16 9.57 -33.05 5.27
CA PHE A 16 10.69 -32.15 5.41
C PHE A 16 11.71 -32.73 4.47
N VAL A 17 11.73 -32.21 3.24
CA VAL A 17 12.93 -32.22 2.43
C VAL A 17 13.91 -31.51 3.34
N GLN A 18 14.66 -32.29 4.12
CA GLN A 18 15.91 -31.81 4.66
C GLN A 18 16.63 -31.34 3.40
N ALA A 19 16.66 -30.02 3.21
CA ALA A 19 17.75 -29.37 2.53
C ALA A 19 18.96 -29.71 3.39
N SER A 20 19.47 -30.94 3.24
CA SER A 20 20.66 -31.40 3.92
C SER A 20 21.78 -30.62 3.29
N ASP A 21 22.10 -29.51 3.94
CA ASP A 21 23.40 -28.87 4.04
C ASP A 21 24.46 -29.57 3.21
N ASN A 22 24.57 -29.16 1.96
CA ASN A 22 25.71 -29.50 1.15
C ASN A 22 26.85 -28.49 1.39
N LEU A 23 27.03 -28.05 2.63
CA LEU A 23 28.19 -27.27 2.99
C LEU A 23 29.42 -28.20 2.95
N VAL A 24 30.49 -27.72 2.34
CA VAL A 24 31.78 -28.41 2.27
C VAL A 24 32.89 -27.42 2.57
N ILE A 25 33.92 -27.89 3.26
CA ILE A 25 35.09 -27.07 3.58
C ILE A 25 36.17 -27.36 2.55
N ILE A 26 36.68 -26.32 1.92
CA ILE A 26 37.86 -26.40 1.06
C ILE A 26 39.07 -26.75 1.93
N GLN A 27 39.65 -27.93 1.74
CA GLN A 27 40.78 -28.39 2.57
C GLN A 27 42.11 -27.80 2.11
N SER A 28 42.30 -27.72 0.80
CA SER A 28 43.52 -27.20 0.21
C SER A 28 43.27 -26.76 -1.23
N ILE A 29 44.11 -25.86 -1.70
CA ILE A 29 44.09 -25.29 -3.06
C ILE A 29 45.49 -25.44 -3.63
N SER A 30 45.60 -25.76 -4.92
CA SER A 30 46.90 -25.86 -5.58
C SER A 30 47.59 -24.51 -5.66
N ASN A 31 48.92 -24.51 -5.74
CA ASN A 31 49.71 -23.29 -5.95
C ASN A 31 49.33 -22.55 -7.23
N SER A 32 48.89 -23.28 -8.26
CA SER A 32 48.37 -22.74 -9.52
C SER A 32 46.93 -22.20 -9.43
N LYS A 33 46.25 -22.39 -8.30
CA LYS A 33 44.82 -22.09 -8.08
C LYS A 33 43.91 -22.66 -9.15
N LYS A 34 44.22 -23.86 -9.66
CA LYS A 34 43.40 -24.55 -10.68
C LYS A 34 42.67 -25.76 -10.12
N THR A 35 43.15 -26.31 -9.00
CA THR A 35 42.54 -27.46 -8.34
C THR A 35 42.40 -27.24 -6.85
N PHE A 36 41.46 -27.94 -6.23
CA PHE A 36 41.20 -27.88 -4.80
C PHE A 36 40.66 -29.22 -4.28
N VAL A 37 40.78 -29.44 -2.98
CA VAL A 37 40.35 -30.69 -2.32
C VAL A 37 39.22 -30.41 -1.35
N ILE A 38 38.23 -31.30 -1.31
CA ILE A 38 37.18 -31.31 -0.27
C ILE A 38 37.19 -32.63 0.48
N ARG A 39 36.76 -32.58 1.76
CA ARG A 39 36.59 -33.77 2.62
C ARG A 39 35.26 -34.47 2.37
N LYS A 40 34.96 -34.76 1.10
CA LYS A 40 33.90 -35.66 0.67
C LYS A 40 34.46 -36.52 -0.44
N GLY A 41 34.27 -37.83 -0.38
CA GLY A 41 34.76 -38.80 -1.35
C GLY A 41 33.67 -39.76 -1.81
N ARG A 42 34.06 -40.98 -2.18
CA ARG A 42 33.13 -42.02 -2.68
C ARG A 42 32.04 -42.38 -1.68
N ASP A 43 32.36 -42.40 -0.38
CA ASP A 43 31.37 -42.70 0.68
C ASP A 43 30.27 -41.63 0.78
N PHE A 44 30.51 -40.45 0.19
CA PHE A 44 29.56 -39.34 0.11
C PHE A 44 28.93 -39.21 -1.29
N GLY A 45 29.00 -40.27 -2.10
CA GLY A 45 28.36 -40.35 -3.43
C GLY A 45 29.09 -39.60 -4.55
N ILE A 46 30.33 -39.13 -4.31
CA ILE A 46 31.10 -38.44 -5.35
C ILE A 46 31.74 -39.46 -6.29
N SER A 47 31.56 -39.27 -7.59
CA SER A 47 32.15 -40.12 -8.64
C SER A 47 33.22 -39.40 -9.42
N LYS A 48 34.24 -40.13 -9.90
CA LYS A 48 35.27 -39.58 -10.78
C LYS A 48 34.61 -39.07 -12.06
N GLY A 49 34.94 -37.85 -12.47
CA GLY A 49 34.36 -37.18 -13.63
C GLY A 49 33.06 -36.41 -13.35
N GLN A 50 32.50 -36.50 -12.14
CA GLN A 50 31.31 -35.74 -11.76
C GLN A 50 31.56 -34.24 -11.85
N ILE A 51 30.57 -33.51 -12.33
CA ILE A 51 30.57 -32.04 -12.37
C ILE A 51 29.65 -31.54 -11.26
N SER A 52 30.12 -30.58 -10.48
CA SER A 52 29.36 -29.96 -9.40
C SER A 52 29.60 -28.45 -9.36
N LEU A 53 28.64 -27.71 -8.81
CA LEU A 53 28.78 -26.28 -8.51
C LEU A 53 29.27 -26.10 -7.09
N PHE A 54 30.17 -25.15 -6.91
CA PHE A 54 30.61 -24.64 -5.62
C PHE A 54 30.30 -23.14 -5.57
N SER A 55 29.65 -22.68 -4.51
CA SER A 55 29.23 -21.29 -4.36
C SER A 55 29.39 -20.73 -2.95
N THR A 56 29.69 -19.44 -2.88
CA THR A 56 29.54 -18.57 -1.71
C THR A 56 28.39 -17.59 -1.97
N THR A 57 28.22 -16.57 -1.11
CA THR A 57 27.24 -15.49 -1.32
C THR A 57 27.46 -14.74 -2.62
N ASP A 58 28.72 -14.61 -3.05
CA ASP A 58 29.10 -13.66 -4.09
C ASP A 58 29.63 -14.33 -5.36
N ILE A 59 30.10 -15.58 -5.28
CA ILE A 59 30.81 -16.26 -6.37
C ILE A 59 30.32 -17.70 -6.51
N SER A 60 30.13 -18.14 -7.75
CA SER A 60 29.75 -19.52 -8.08
C SER A 60 30.57 -20.03 -9.26
N PHE A 61 31.09 -21.25 -9.18
CA PHE A 61 31.79 -21.88 -10.31
C PHE A 61 31.60 -23.40 -10.35
N THR A 62 31.80 -23.96 -11.53
CA THR A 62 31.68 -25.40 -11.77
C THR A 62 33.04 -26.07 -11.82
N ALA A 63 33.18 -27.19 -11.11
CA ALA A 63 34.39 -28.00 -11.11
C ALA A 63 34.07 -29.46 -11.42
N ARG A 64 35.07 -30.18 -11.93
CA ARG A 64 35.02 -31.62 -12.21
C ARG A 64 35.90 -32.40 -11.25
N ALA A 65 35.36 -33.47 -10.66
CA ALA A 65 36.12 -34.38 -9.83
C ALA A 65 37.14 -35.16 -10.67
N THR A 66 38.43 -34.91 -10.49
CA THR A 66 39.51 -35.59 -11.23
C THR A 66 39.97 -36.85 -10.51
N GLU A 67 40.05 -36.79 -9.18
CA GLU A 67 40.42 -37.92 -8.33
C GLU A 67 39.46 -38.04 -7.15
N VAL A 68 39.08 -39.27 -6.82
CA VAL A 68 38.14 -39.54 -5.74
C VAL A 68 38.63 -40.73 -4.94
N THR A 69 38.96 -40.47 -3.68
CA THR A 69 39.27 -41.48 -2.67
C THR A 69 38.00 -41.80 -1.87
N ARG A 70 38.13 -42.66 -0.85
CA ARG A 70 37.02 -42.98 0.04
C ARG A 70 36.45 -41.73 0.74
N PHE A 71 37.33 -40.84 1.22
CA PHE A 71 36.96 -39.70 2.08
C PHE A 71 37.20 -38.32 1.47
N TYR A 72 38.00 -38.24 0.42
CA TYR A 72 38.39 -36.97 -0.21
C TYR A 72 38.18 -37.01 -1.72
N SER A 73 37.98 -35.83 -2.31
CA SER A 73 37.95 -35.66 -3.76
C SER A 73 38.73 -34.42 -4.17
N LEU A 74 39.49 -34.56 -5.25
CA LEU A 74 40.21 -33.50 -5.94
C LEU A 74 39.34 -32.99 -7.08
N TRP A 75 39.17 -31.68 -7.14
CA TRP A 75 38.34 -31.00 -8.12
C TRP A 75 39.19 -30.05 -8.95
N THR A 76 38.91 -30.01 -10.25
CA THR A 76 39.55 -29.10 -11.21
C THR A 76 38.49 -28.22 -11.83
N LEU A 77 38.78 -26.92 -11.96
CA LEU A 77 37.87 -25.99 -12.65
C LEU A 77 37.63 -26.42 -14.09
N LEU A 78 36.38 -26.31 -14.55
CA LEU A 78 36.04 -26.62 -15.94
C LEU A 78 36.54 -25.54 -16.91
N ASP A 79 36.49 -24.28 -16.47
CA ASP A 79 37.05 -23.16 -17.21
C ASP A 79 38.58 -23.13 -17.03
N LYS A 80 39.30 -23.18 -18.16
CA LYS A 80 40.76 -23.20 -18.19
C LYS A 80 41.37 -21.84 -17.82
N GLU A 81 40.64 -20.75 -18.02
CA GLU A 81 41.11 -19.40 -17.73
C GLU A 81 40.84 -19.01 -16.27
N ALA A 82 39.75 -19.51 -15.68
CA ALA A 82 39.36 -19.24 -14.29
C ALA A 82 40.35 -19.77 -13.23
N THR A 83 40.43 -19.10 -12.09
CA THR A 83 41.18 -19.52 -10.89
C THR A 83 40.24 -19.80 -9.74
N VAL A 84 40.64 -20.67 -8.80
CA VAL A 84 39.85 -21.02 -7.62
C VAL A 84 39.75 -19.75 -6.75
N PRO A 85 38.55 -19.18 -6.58
CA PRO A 85 38.34 -17.91 -5.88
C PRO A 85 38.22 -18.08 -4.35
N PHE A 86 38.21 -19.31 -3.85
CA PHE A 86 38.07 -19.60 -2.42
C PHE A 86 39.41 -19.53 -1.69
N ASN A 87 39.34 -19.37 -0.38
CA ASN A 87 40.45 -19.56 0.53
C ASN A 87 40.45 -20.99 1.12
N PRO A 88 41.61 -21.52 1.54
CA PRO A 88 41.64 -22.72 2.36
C PRO A 88 40.78 -22.53 3.62
N GLU A 89 40.11 -23.60 4.05
CA GLU A 89 39.18 -23.64 5.19
C GLU A 89 37.86 -22.87 5.01
N GLU A 90 37.63 -22.28 3.84
CA GLU A 90 36.35 -21.62 3.53
C GLU A 90 35.22 -22.64 3.39
N VAL A 91 34.06 -22.32 4.00
CA VAL A 91 32.84 -23.11 3.91
C VAL A 91 32.09 -22.66 2.66
N VAL A 92 31.89 -23.59 1.73
CA VAL A 92 31.21 -23.32 0.47
C VAL A 92 30.01 -24.26 0.30
N THR A 93 28.99 -23.77 -0.41
CA THR A 93 27.84 -24.57 -0.77
C THR A 93 28.20 -25.42 -1.99
N TYR A 94 28.00 -26.72 -1.88
CA TYR A 94 28.20 -27.71 -2.94
C TYR A 94 26.85 -28.15 -3.49
N THR A 95 26.72 -28.31 -4.80
CA THR A 95 25.53 -28.97 -5.37
C THR A 95 25.91 -29.81 -6.58
N SER A 96 25.40 -31.05 -6.59
CA SER A 96 25.58 -32.01 -7.68
C SER A 96 24.50 -31.89 -8.76
N SER A 97 23.44 -31.11 -8.53
CA SER A 97 22.37 -30.91 -9.52
C SER A 97 22.61 -29.64 -10.33
N LEU A 98 22.87 -29.82 -11.63
CA LEU A 98 23.03 -28.73 -12.60
C LEU A 98 21.74 -27.90 -12.77
N GLU A 99 20.57 -28.49 -12.54
CA GLU A 99 19.27 -27.79 -12.64
C GLU A 99 19.08 -26.77 -11.51
N ARG A 100 19.61 -27.06 -10.30
CA ARG A 100 19.57 -26.12 -9.18
C ARG A 100 20.41 -24.85 -9.43
N ILE A 101 21.46 -24.95 -10.26
CA ILE A 101 22.35 -23.83 -10.61
C ILE A 101 21.56 -22.69 -11.24
N TRP A 102 20.66 -23.02 -12.17
CA TRP A 102 19.82 -22.04 -12.83
C TRP A 102 18.77 -21.45 -11.89
N SER A 103 18.24 -22.25 -10.96
CA SER A 103 17.23 -21.78 -10.02
C SER A 103 17.78 -20.80 -8.98
N GLU A 104 18.96 -21.05 -8.38
CA GLU A 104 19.47 -20.20 -7.30
C GLU A 104 19.92 -18.82 -7.80
N VAL A 105 20.66 -18.78 -8.92
CA VAL A 105 21.11 -17.53 -9.54
C VAL A 105 19.94 -16.72 -10.11
N ALA A 106 18.90 -17.40 -10.62
CA ALA A 106 17.68 -16.73 -11.04
C ALA A 106 16.93 -16.15 -9.83
N LEU A 107 16.80 -16.90 -8.73
CA LEU A 107 16.08 -16.47 -7.53
C LEU A 107 16.73 -15.26 -6.84
N THR A 108 18.06 -15.19 -6.76
CA THR A 108 18.74 -14.03 -6.15
C THR A 108 18.57 -12.77 -6.99
N LYS A 109 18.75 -12.86 -8.32
CA LYS A 109 18.50 -11.73 -9.23
C LYS A 109 17.03 -11.31 -9.25
N LEU A 110 16.10 -12.25 -9.18
CA LEU A 110 14.67 -11.95 -9.08
C LEU A 110 14.36 -11.20 -7.78
N ARG A 111 14.91 -11.64 -6.65
CA ARG A 111 14.75 -10.93 -5.36
C ARG A 111 15.30 -9.51 -5.37
N GLU A 112 16.48 -9.29 -5.98
CA GLU A 112 17.04 -7.94 -6.12
C GLU A 112 16.17 -7.05 -7.01
N VAL A 113 15.60 -7.60 -8.09
CA VAL A 113 14.68 -6.89 -8.97
C VAL A 113 13.37 -6.58 -8.24
N GLU A 114 12.83 -7.51 -7.48
CA GLU A 114 11.64 -7.32 -6.64
C GLU A 114 11.86 -6.23 -5.57
N GLN A 115 12.99 -6.26 -4.87
CA GLN A 115 13.33 -5.23 -3.88
C GLN A 115 13.46 -3.84 -4.51
N LYS A 116 14.15 -3.73 -5.65
CA LYS A 116 14.26 -2.46 -6.38
C LYS A 116 12.91 -1.97 -6.90
N GLN A 117 12.05 -2.88 -7.34
CA GLN A 117 10.68 -2.55 -7.74
C GLN A 117 9.84 -2.07 -6.56
N GLU A 118 9.95 -2.72 -5.39
CA GLU A 118 9.26 -2.33 -4.17
C GLU A 118 9.73 -0.96 -3.67
N GLU A 119 11.03 -0.70 -3.62
CA GLU A 119 11.58 0.61 -3.23
C GLU A 119 11.18 1.72 -4.20
N SER A 120 11.22 1.44 -5.51
CA SER A 120 10.77 2.38 -6.54
C SER A 120 9.27 2.66 -6.41
N TYR A 121 8.48 1.64 -6.14
CA TYR A 121 7.04 1.73 -5.92
C TYR A 121 6.72 2.55 -4.66
N LEU A 122 7.40 2.30 -3.54
CA LEU A 122 7.24 3.06 -2.30
C LEU A 122 7.62 4.53 -2.49
N ARG A 123 8.70 4.83 -3.23
CA ARG A 123 9.06 6.22 -3.58
C ARG A 123 8.02 6.93 -4.42
N ASN A 124 7.33 6.20 -5.31
CA ASN A 124 6.28 6.79 -6.15
C ASN A 124 4.96 7.01 -5.39
N ILE A 125 4.75 6.33 -4.26
CA ILE A 125 3.55 6.45 -3.43
C ILE A 125 3.75 7.47 -2.30
N VAL A 126 4.93 7.55 -1.73
CA VAL A 126 5.24 8.50 -0.66
C VAL A 126 5.58 9.85 -1.29
N GLY A 127 4.65 10.80 -1.19
CA GLY A 127 4.78 12.09 -1.86
C GLY A 127 3.82 13.14 -1.33
N ASN A 128 3.89 14.33 -1.94
CA ASN A 128 2.95 15.41 -1.70
C ASN A 128 1.96 15.46 -2.86
N TYR A 129 0.70 15.75 -2.55
CA TYR A 129 -0.37 15.71 -3.52
C TYR A 129 -1.33 16.88 -3.35
N ILE A 130 -1.86 17.35 -4.48
CA ILE A 130 -2.93 18.35 -4.51
C ILE A 130 -4.17 17.66 -5.05
N SER A 131 -5.26 17.72 -4.28
CA SER A 131 -6.55 17.19 -4.71
C SER A 131 -7.57 18.32 -4.85
N LEU A 132 -8.32 18.28 -5.93
CA LEU A 132 -9.45 19.16 -6.19
C LEU A 132 -10.70 18.29 -6.26
N ARG A 133 -11.73 18.64 -5.49
CA ARG A 133 -12.99 17.90 -5.41
C ARG A 133 -14.17 18.83 -5.60
N ALA A 134 -15.18 18.33 -6.29
CA ALA A 134 -16.50 18.93 -6.37
C ALA A 134 -17.52 17.92 -5.86
N SER A 135 -18.43 18.38 -5.02
CA SER A 135 -19.36 17.49 -4.34
C SER A 135 -20.76 18.04 -4.35
N TRP A 136 -21.71 17.13 -4.45
CA TRP A 136 -23.13 17.39 -4.34
C TRP A 136 -23.71 16.58 -3.20
N GLY A 137 -24.57 17.22 -2.41
CA GLY A 137 -25.07 16.64 -1.18
C GLY A 137 -26.48 17.07 -0.82
N VAL A 138 -27.07 16.30 0.07
CA VAL A 138 -28.37 16.54 0.68
C VAL A 138 -28.25 16.46 2.20
N SER A 139 -28.99 17.31 2.89
CA SER A 139 -29.07 17.23 4.35
C SER A 139 -30.00 16.10 4.77
N LEU A 140 -29.49 15.21 5.62
CA LEU A 140 -30.25 14.11 6.23
C LEU A 140 -31.03 14.58 7.45
N SER A 141 -30.47 15.54 8.21
CA SER A 141 -31.14 16.15 9.34
C SER A 141 -30.66 17.59 9.55
N GLN A 142 -31.55 18.41 10.10
CA GLN A 142 -31.26 19.78 10.46
C GLN A 142 -31.94 20.14 11.78
N SER A 143 -31.27 20.93 12.60
CA SER A 143 -31.84 21.55 13.79
C SER A 143 -31.45 23.02 13.83
N THR A 144 -32.39 23.89 14.23
CA THR A 144 -32.17 25.32 14.38
C THR A 144 -32.81 25.79 15.68
N SER A 145 -32.09 26.59 16.48
CA SER A 145 -32.50 26.94 17.85
C SER A 145 -33.80 27.77 17.97
N GLU A 146 -34.22 28.47 16.91
CA GLU A 146 -35.37 29.41 16.96
C GLU A 146 -36.50 29.07 15.98
N VAL A 147 -36.26 28.14 15.04
CA VAL A 147 -37.26 27.73 14.06
C VAL A 147 -37.74 26.35 14.49
N ALA A 148 -39.05 26.17 14.70
CA ALA A 148 -39.62 24.85 14.89
C ALA A 148 -39.12 23.96 13.74
N ALA A 149 -38.32 22.93 14.07
CA ALA A 149 -37.59 22.10 13.10
C ALA A 149 -38.50 21.49 12.02
N GLU A 150 -39.81 21.47 12.26
CA GLU A 150 -40.89 20.99 11.40
C GLU A 150 -41.17 21.87 10.16
N SER A 151 -40.59 23.08 10.03
CA SER A 151 -40.87 23.98 8.89
C SER A 151 -39.84 23.95 7.75
N LEU A 152 -38.80 23.12 7.84
CA LEU A 152 -37.71 23.01 6.86
C LEU A 152 -37.72 21.61 6.25
N ASP A 153 -37.91 21.52 4.94
CA ASP A 153 -38.22 20.28 4.23
C ASP A 153 -36.96 19.59 3.70
N SER A 154 -36.17 20.32 2.90
CA SER A 154 -34.94 19.78 2.31
C SER A 154 -33.88 20.86 2.15
N ARG A 155 -32.62 20.45 2.28
CA ARG A 155 -31.44 21.28 2.01
C ARG A 155 -30.51 20.55 1.05
N THR A 156 -30.14 21.23 -0.02
CA THR A 156 -29.19 20.75 -1.02
C THR A 156 -27.91 21.56 -0.94
N THR A 157 -26.77 20.90 -1.07
CA THR A 157 -25.45 21.51 -0.89
C THR A 157 -24.56 21.19 -2.08
N LEU A 158 -23.91 22.21 -2.61
CA LEU A 158 -22.76 22.07 -3.50
C LEU A 158 -21.52 22.52 -2.73
N HIS A 159 -20.41 21.82 -2.88
CA HIS A 159 -19.14 22.31 -2.36
C HIS A 159 -17.97 22.02 -3.27
N PHE A 160 -16.97 22.89 -3.16
CA PHE A 160 -15.69 22.76 -3.82
C PHE A 160 -14.60 22.72 -2.76
N GLU A 161 -13.66 21.80 -2.92
CA GLU A 161 -12.59 21.57 -1.96
C GLU A 161 -11.25 21.49 -2.68
N ALA A 162 -10.24 22.14 -2.11
CA ALA A 162 -8.85 22.04 -2.54
C ALA A 162 -7.98 21.66 -1.34
N THR A 163 -7.31 20.51 -1.41
CA THR A 163 -6.46 20.00 -0.32
C THR A 163 -5.05 19.74 -0.78
N TYR A 164 -4.08 20.16 0.03
CA TYR A 164 -2.70 19.71 -0.05
C TYR A 164 -2.48 18.62 1.00
N SER A 165 -1.88 17.51 0.59
CA SER A 165 -1.69 16.35 1.45
C SER A 165 -0.30 15.75 1.30
N LYS A 166 0.17 15.12 2.37
CA LYS A 166 1.44 14.39 2.39
C LYS A 166 1.16 12.95 2.79
N ARG A 167 1.47 12.02 1.88
CA ARG A 167 1.40 10.60 2.14
C ARG A 167 2.67 10.17 2.88
N MET A 168 2.53 9.79 4.15
CA MET A 168 3.65 9.45 5.02
C MET A 168 4.17 8.03 4.78
N ASN A 169 3.26 7.10 4.47
CA ASN A 169 3.57 5.72 4.11
C ASN A 169 2.47 5.19 3.17
N ARG A 170 2.53 3.92 2.77
CA ARG A 170 1.55 3.35 1.82
C ARG A 170 0.09 3.43 2.27
N HIS A 171 -0.16 3.61 3.56
CA HIS A 171 -1.49 3.64 4.14
C HIS A 171 -1.89 5.01 4.67
N LEU A 172 -0.98 5.76 5.30
CA LEU A 172 -1.32 6.96 6.04
C LEU A 172 -1.00 8.23 5.24
N GLU A 173 -1.98 9.10 5.17
CA GLU A 173 -1.90 10.41 4.54
C GLU A 173 -2.51 11.47 5.46
N ILE A 174 -1.88 12.64 5.52
CA ILE A 174 -2.36 13.77 6.31
C ILE A 174 -2.47 14.97 5.38
N GLY A 175 -3.59 15.68 5.45
CA GLY A 175 -3.89 16.78 4.55
C GLY A 175 -4.51 17.98 5.25
N GLY A 176 -4.42 19.12 4.57
CA GLY A 176 -5.10 20.35 4.94
C GLY A 176 -5.49 21.14 3.69
N GLY A 177 -6.54 21.94 3.81
CA GLY A 177 -7.08 22.62 2.64
C GLY A 177 -8.12 23.67 2.94
N VAL A 178 -8.73 24.12 1.86
CA VAL A 178 -9.82 25.09 1.87
C VAL A 178 -11.06 24.47 1.23
N ARG A 179 -12.22 24.87 1.72
CA ARG A 179 -13.50 24.39 1.20
C ARG A 179 -14.53 25.51 1.16
N PHE A 180 -15.31 25.53 0.08
CA PHE A 180 -16.33 26.51 -0.22
C PHE A 180 -17.66 25.78 -0.40
N ASP A 181 -18.63 26.09 0.44
CA ASP A 181 -19.96 25.51 0.42
C ASP A 181 -20.97 26.56 -0.04
N SER A 182 -21.91 26.12 -0.88
CA SER A 182 -23.14 26.84 -1.19
C SER A 182 -24.30 25.87 -0.99
N ASP A 183 -25.22 26.22 -0.10
CA ASP A 183 -26.39 25.42 0.20
C ASP A 183 -27.67 26.24 0.12
N THR A 184 -28.77 25.56 -0.15
CA THR A 184 -30.10 26.16 -0.22
C THR A 184 -31.06 25.29 0.54
N ALA A 185 -31.68 25.87 1.58
CA ALA A 185 -32.74 25.22 2.35
C ALA A 185 -34.11 25.70 1.87
N LYS A 186 -35.05 24.77 1.70
CA LYS A 186 -36.44 25.05 1.36
C LYS A 186 -37.31 24.95 2.62
N GLY A 187 -38.00 26.04 2.96
CA GLY A 187 -39.07 26.05 3.95
C GLY A 187 -40.42 25.90 3.27
N THR A 188 -41.37 25.20 3.89
CA THR A 188 -42.68 24.88 3.27
C THR A 188 -43.83 25.74 3.75
N ASN A 189 -43.70 26.46 4.88
CA ASN A 189 -44.73 27.33 5.43
C ASN A 189 -44.12 28.51 6.22
N PRO A 190 -43.95 29.71 5.62
CA PRO A 190 -44.16 30.06 4.22
C PRO A 190 -43.12 29.43 3.28
N ASP A 191 -43.44 29.29 2.00
CA ASP A 191 -42.49 28.85 0.98
C ASP A 191 -41.35 29.88 0.87
N ARG A 192 -40.15 29.47 1.27
CA ARG A 192 -38.96 30.33 1.25
C ARG A 192 -37.72 29.52 0.94
N SER A 193 -36.89 30.09 0.09
CA SER A 193 -35.55 29.59 -0.20
C SER A 193 -34.55 30.39 0.61
N ILE A 194 -33.78 29.70 1.47
CA ILE A 194 -32.76 30.31 2.34
C ILE A 194 -31.40 29.88 1.80
N PRO A 195 -30.70 30.74 1.04
CA PRO A 195 -29.35 30.45 0.61
C PRO A 195 -28.36 30.69 1.77
N SER A 196 -27.39 29.79 1.86
CA SER A 196 -26.28 29.85 2.81
C SER A 196 -24.97 29.63 2.06
N THR A 197 -23.92 30.29 2.52
CA THR A 197 -22.55 30.10 2.02
C THR A 197 -21.62 29.90 3.20
N ARG A 198 -20.64 28.99 3.05
CA ARG A 198 -19.66 28.72 4.10
C ARG A 198 -18.28 28.55 3.51
N ASN A 199 -17.28 29.02 4.25
CA ASN A 199 -15.88 28.91 3.87
C ASN A 199 -15.13 28.26 5.02
N PHE A 200 -14.43 27.17 4.77
CA PHE A 200 -13.72 26.39 5.78
C PHE A 200 -12.24 26.29 5.48
N LEU A 201 -11.45 26.32 6.55
CA LEU A 201 -10.16 25.65 6.62
C LEU A 201 -10.41 24.24 7.14
N ILE A 202 -9.86 23.23 6.46
CA ILE A 202 -10.05 21.83 6.79
C ILE A 202 -8.71 21.13 7.01
N ALA A 203 -8.73 20.09 7.83
CA ALA A 203 -7.63 19.16 8.02
C ALA A 203 -8.18 17.74 8.09
N ASP A 204 -7.42 16.78 7.56
CA ASP A 204 -7.85 15.39 7.48
C ASP A 204 -6.69 14.41 7.64
N ILE A 205 -7.07 13.20 8.06
CA ILE A 205 -6.22 12.02 8.09
C ILE A 205 -6.92 10.98 7.23
N THR A 206 -6.18 10.40 6.29
CA THR A 206 -6.69 9.44 5.32
C THR A 206 -5.90 8.13 5.41
N TYR A 207 -6.63 7.01 5.45
CA TYR A 207 -6.12 5.66 5.40
C TYR A 207 -6.41 5.03 4.04
N HIS A 208 -5.36 4.68 3.31
CA HIS A 208 -5.39 3.97 2.03
C HIS A 208 -5.31 2.47 2.25
N PHE A 209 -6.31 1.74 1.74
CA PHE A 209 -6.28 0.29 1.71
C PHE A 209 -5.34 -0.20 0.60
N ASN A 210 -5.03 -1.50 0.63
CA ASN A 210 -4.22 -2.11 -0.42
C ASN A 210 -4.88 -1.97 -1.79
N GLN A 211 -4.06 -1.94 -2.84
CA GLN A 211 -4.53 -1.92 -4.22
C GLN A 211 -5.39 -3.14 -4.55
N LEU A 212 -6.38 -2.92 -5.39
CA LEU A 212 -7.30 -3.94 -5.87
C LEU A 212 -6.68 -4.65 -7.07
N ARG A 213 -6.22 -5.89 -6.89
CA ARG A 213 -5.59 -6.70 -7.95
C ARG A 213 -4.38 -5.98 -8.57
N ASP A 214 -4.06 -6.27 -9.83
CA ASP A 214 -2.96 -5.63 -10.58
C ASP A 214 -3.31 -4.20 -11.09
N SER A 215 -4.23 -3.50 -10.42
CA SER A 215 -4.62 -2.13 -10.79
C SER A 215 -3.99 -1.10 -9.86
N ARG A 216 -3.83 0.14 -10.34
CA ARG A 216 -3.45 1.30 -9.51
C ARG A 216 -4.66 1.90 -8.78
N SER A 217 -5.64 1.06 -8.47
CA SER A 217 -6.89 1.48 -7.87
C SER A 217 -6.98 0.96 -6.44
N HIS A 218 -7.41 1.81 -5.52
CA HIS A 218 -7.57 1.44 -4.12
C HIS A 218 -8.73 2.18 -3.50
N ILE A 219 -9.28 1.56 -2.45
CA ILE A 219 -10.25 2.21 -1.58
C ILE A 219 -9.46 2.98 -0.52
N TYR A 220 -10.04 4.04 0.02
CA TYR A 220 -9.51 4.74 1.18
C TYR A 220 -10.65 5.25 2.06
N ALA A 221 -10.35 5.47 3.34
CA ALA A 221 -11.26 6.10 4.29
C ALA A 221 -10.56 7.29 4.95
N GLY A 222 -11.27 8.38 5.16
CA GLY A 222 -10.73 9.60 5.75
C GLY A 222 -11.62 10.13 6.86
N LEU A 223 -10.98 10.75 7.85
CA LEU A 223 -11.61 11.49 8.93
C LEU A 223 -11.00 12.89 8.97
N GLY A 224 -11.84 13.91 9.10
CA GLY A 224 -11.40 15.28 9.14
C GLY A 224 -12.27 16.19 9.99
N ALA A 225 -11.81 17.42 10.10
CA ALA A 225 -12.47 18.50 10.79
C ALA A 225 -12.19 19.83 10.07
N GLY A 226 -13.00 20.84 10.37
CA GLY A 226 -12.80 22.17 9.82
C GLY A 226 -13.41 23.27 10.67
N ILE A 227 -12.88 24.47 10.51
CA ILE A 227 -13.39 25.70 11.11
C ILE A 227 -13.53 26.74 10.02
N GLY A 228 -14.53 27.60 10.14
CA GLY A 228 -14.91 28.47 9.04
C GLY A 228 -15.82 29.61 9.43
N LYS A 229 -16.22 30.34 8.40
CA LYS A 229 -17.23 31.41 8.48
C LYS A 229 -18.48 30.98 7.72
N SER A 230 -19.63 31.39 8.23
CA SER A 230 -20.95 31.13 7.64
C SER A 230 -21.65 32.44 7.36
N SER A 231 -22.41 32.48 6.28
CA SER A 231 -23.30 33.57 5.91
C SER A 231 -24.60 33.00 5.37
N THR A 232 -25.72 33.44 5.92
CA THR A 232 -27.06 32.99 5.51
C THR A 232 -27.95 34.19 5.26
N GLU A 233 -28.64 34.21 4.12
CA GLU A 233 -29.56 35.29 3.77
C GLU A 233 -30.99 34.83 4.01
N VAL A 234 -31.74 35.60 4.79
CA VAL A 234 -33.16 35.33 5.07
C VAL A 234 -33.95 36.61 4.79
N ALA A 235 -34.72 36.58 3.70
CA ALA A 235 -35.40 37.78 3.16
C ALA A 235 -34.39 38.92 2.94
N ASP A 236 -34.52 40.05 3.64
CA ASP A 236 -33.65 41.24 3.51
C ASP A 236 -32.58 41.32 4.61
N SER A 237 -32.41 40.28 5.43
CA SER A 237 -31.41 40.24 6.50
C SER A 237 -30.35 39.17 6.24
N THR A 238 -29.09 39.57 6.39
CA THR A 238 -27.93 38.67 6.34
C THR A 238 -27.49 38.31 7.75
N LYS A 239 -27.39 37.02 8.03
CA LYS A 239 -26.77 36.49 9.25
C LYS A 239 -25.35 36.08 8.94
N THR A 240 -24.41 36.41 9.82
CA THR A 240 -23.02 35.98 9.65
C THR A 240 -22.49 35.41 10.95
N GLY A 241 -21.49 34.55 10.85
CA GLY A 241 -20.85 34.02 12.04
C GLY A 241 -19.81 32.96 11.74
N SER A 242 -19.67 32.02 12.67
CA SER A 242 -18.70 30.94 12.61
C SER A 242 -19.37 29.61 12.24
N ALA A 243 -18.62 28.75 11.57
CA ALA A 243 -19.02 27.38 11.32
C ALA A 243 -17.93 26.41 11.73
N THR A 244 -18.35 25.24 12.19
CA THR A 244 -17.48 24.12 12.53
C THR A 244 -17.96 22.88 11.78
N LEU A 245 -17.02 22.18 11.17
CA LEU A 245 -17.22 20.90 10.50
C LEU A 245 -16.60 19.82 11.38
N LEU A 246 -17.40 19.08 12.13
CA LEU A 246 -16.89 18.00 13.00
C LEU A 246 -18.00 17.02 13.40
N PRO A 247 -17.85 15.70 13.14
CA PRO A 247 -16.83 15.07 12.29
C PRO A 247 -17.16 15.16 10.79
N TYR A 248 -16.14 15.04 9.95
CA TYR A 248 -16.27 14.76 8.52
C TYR A 248 -15.65 13.41 8.21
N PHE A 249 -16.43 12.52 7.61
CA PHE A 249 -15.99 11.19 7.17
C PHE A 249 -16.12 11.06 5.67
N ARG A 250 -15.15 10.40 5.04
CA ARG A 250 -15.18 10.04 3.62
C ARG A 250 -14.78 8.59 3.40
N LEU A 251 -15.45 7.93 2.48
CA LEU A 251 -15.07 6.65 1.91
C LEU A 251 -14.91 6.85 0.41
N GLY A 252 -13.70 6.63 -0.10
CA GLY A 252 -13.34 6.95 -1.46
C GLY A 252 -12.75 5.79 -2.23
N TYR A 253 -12.84 5.90 -3.54
CA TYR A 253 -12.16 5.07 -4.52
C TYR A 253 -11.25 5.98 -5.35
N GLU A 254 -9.97 5.65 -5.40
CA GLU A 254 -8.98 6.34 -6.20
C GLU A 254 -8.52 5.42 -7.34
N THR A 255 -8.35 5.96 -8.54
CA THR A 255 -7.80 5.20 -9.66
C THR A 255 -6.91 6.08 -10.54
N SER A 256 -5.73 5.56 -10.89
CA SER A 256 -4.77 6.27 -11.74
C SER A 256 -4.66 5.60 -13.11
N PRO A 257 -4.88 6.32 -14.23
CA PRO A 257 -4.57 5.80 -15.55
C PRO A 257 -3.09 5.43 -15.68
N GLU A 258 -2.80 4.46 -16.55
CA GLU A 258 -1.43 4.02 -16.78
C GLU A 258 -0.57 5.19 -17.32
N LYS A 259 0.61 5.40 -16.72
CA LYS A 259 1.57 6.47 -17.08
C LYS A 259 1.05 7.91 -16.89
N SER A 260 -0.07 8.10 -16.20
CA SER A 260 -0.55 9.42 -15.82
C SER A 260 0.11 9.92 -14.53
N SER A 261 0.29 11.24 -14.42
CA SER A 261 0.68 11.93 -13.19
C SER A 261 -0.51 12.36 -12.33
N TYR A 262 -1.75 12.02 -12.74
CA TYR A 262 -2.96 12.33 -11.99
C TYR A 262 -3.78 11.07 -11.69
N SER A 263 -4.59 11.14 -10.64
CA SER A 263 -5.56 10.12 -10.26
C SER A 263 -6.97 10.71 -10.19
N PHE A 264 -7.97 9.88 -10.51
CA PHE A 264 -9.38 10.21 -10.35
C PHE A 264 -9.88 9.70 -9.02
N ILE A 265 -10.78 10.49 -8.42
CA ILE A 265 -11.36 10.24 -7.11
C ILE A 265 -12.88 10.22 -7.25
N ALA A 266 -13.51 9.25 -6.59
CA ALA A 266 -14.94 9.25 -6.30
C ALA A 266 -15.16 8.95 -4.82
N GLU A 267 -15.98 9.73 -4.12
CA GLU A 267 -16.17 9.59 -2.67
C GLU A 267 -17.65 9.64 -2.28
N LEU A 268 -17.97 8.89 -1.23
CA LEU A 268 -19.14 9.09 -0.40
C LEU A 268 -18.72 9.76 0.90
N GLN A 269 -19.47 10.77 1.32
CA GLN A 269 -19.13 11.58 2.47
C GLN A 269 -20.32 11.71 3.41
N ILE A 270 -20.04 11.70 4.71
CA ILE A 270 -21.00 12.04 5.77
C ILE A 270 -20.34 13.05 6.68
N GLU A 271 -21.05 14.11 7.01
CA GLU A 271 -20.51 15.19 7.83
C GLU A 271 -21.54 15.81 8.75
N ASN A 272 -21.04 16.45 9.79
CA ASN A 272 -21.80 17.31 10.67
C ASN A 272 -21.25 18.74 10.62
N ILE A 273 -22.11 19.70 10.31
CA ILE A 273 -21.82 21.13 10.32
C ILE A 273 -22.63 21.79 11.44
N VAL A 274 -21.95 22.57 12.27
CA VAL A 274 -22.58 23.46 13.25
C VAL A 274 -22.24 24.89 12.89
N ALA A 275 -23.25 25.68 12.54
CA ALA A 275 -23.13 27.11 12.26
C ALA A 275 -23.73 27.93 13.40
N LYS A 276 -22.99 28.90 13.91
CA LYS A 276 -23.44 29.87 14.91
C LYS A 276 -23.39 31.24 14.27
N GLU A 277 -24.55 31.81 14.01
CA GLU A 277 -24.72 33.05 13.26
C GLU A 277 -25.52 34.06 14.09
N THR A 278 -25.21 35.34 13.92
CA THR A 278 -25.93 36.44 14.57
C THR A 278 -26.62 37.28 13.50
N PHE A 279 -27.88 37.64 13.75
CA PHE A 279 -28.64 38.53 12.89
C PHE A 279 -28.16 39.98 13.03
N THR A 280 -28.49 40.83 12.05
CA THR A 280 -28.29 42.28 12.15
C THR A 280 -29.04 42.92 13.32
N THR A 281 -30.10 42.28 13.82
CA THR A 281 -30.89 42.68 14.99
C THR A 281 -30.26 42.31 16.33
N GLY A 282 -29.20 41.48 16.34
CA GLY A 282 -28.51 41.02 17.54
C GLY A 282 -28.92 39.63 18.04
N ASP A 283 -29.93 39.01 17.42
CA ASP A 283 -30.37 37.66 17.79
C ASP A 283 -29.34 36.60 17.38
N GLU A 284 -29.11 35.60 18.24
CA GLU A 284 -28.16 34.51 17.98
C GLU A 284 -28.88 33.23 17.58
N GLN A 285 -28.40 32.60 16.50
CA GLN A 285 -28.96 31.36 15.98
C GLN A 285 -27.87 30.30 15.82
N SER A 286 -28.15 29.10 16.34
CA SER A 286 -27.32 27.91 16.13
C SER A 286 -28.06 26.94 15.21
N THR A 287 -27.38 26.51 14.14
CA THR A 287 -27.90 25.54 13.18
C THR A 287 -26.97 24.33 13.10
N GLY A 288 -27.49 23.15 13.41
CA GLY A 288 -26.82 21.86 13.21
C GLY A 288 -27.31 21.19 11.94
N ILE A 289 -26.41 20.61 11.14
CA ILE A 289 -26.71 20.01 9.85
C ILE A 289 -25.93 18.72 9.70
N VAL A 290 -26.63 17.61 9.45
CA VAL A 290 -25.99 16.36 9.02
C VAL A 290 -26.20 16.18 7.53
N ASN A 291 -25.11 16.07 6.77
CA ASN A 291 -25.16 15.91 5.31
C ASN A 291 -24.67 14.54 4.87
N SER A 292 -25.24 14.04 3.78
CA SER A 292 -24.65 12.99 2.95
C SER A 292 -24.30 13.57 1.59
N LYS A 293 -23.12 13.23 1.07
CA LYS A 293 -22.62 13.77 -0.19
C LYS A 293 -21.96 12.71 -1.05
N PHE A 294 -21.98 12.98 -2.35
CA PHE A 294 -21.17 12.31 -3.35
C PHE A 294 -20.19 13.33 -3.94
N ALA A 295 -18.92 12.93 -4.07
CA ALA A 295 -17.88 13.78 -4.60
C ALA A 295 -17.14 13.10 -5.75
N ILE A 296 -16.69 13.92 -6.68
CA ILE A 296 -15.75 13.56 -7.73
C ILE A 296 -14.56 14.50 -7.68
N GLY A 297 -13.38 13.99 -8.01
CA GLY A 297 -12.17 14.79 -7.93
C GLY A 297 -11.04 14.29 -8.78
N VAL A 298 -10.01 15.14 -8.86
CA VAL A 298 -8.74 14.84 -9.49
C VAL A 298 -7.63 15.15 -8.49
N ARG A 299 -6.61 14.30 -8.46
CA ARG A 299 -5.42 14.45 -7.64
C ARG A 299 -4.18 14.45 -8.52
N PHE A 300 -3.23 15.31 -8.17
CA PHE A 300 -1.94 15.49 -8.82
C PHE A 300 -0.82 15.23 -7.83
#